data_AF-A0A417YGD1-F1
#
_entry.id   AF-A0A417YGD1-F1
#
_cell.length_a   1.000
_cell.length_b   1.000
_cell.length_c   1.000
_cell.angle_alpha   90.00
_cell.angle_beta   90.00
_cell.angle_gamma   90.00
#
_symmetry.space_group_name_H-M   'P 1'
#
loop_
_entity.id
_entity.type
_entity.pdbx_description
1 polymer ?
#
loop_
_entity_poly.entity_id
_entity_poly.type
_entity_poly.pdbx_seq_one_letter_code
_entity_poly.pdbx_strand_id
1 'polypeptide(L)'
;MTLTTQFMTMAAMIASGFFFGAMLDTYQRFLNRPKRKSWIAFINDILFWAVQALLIFYVLYLVNKGEIRFYIFIALLCGFAAYQALFKKIYLWMLEKVIRAGRWLGRIFAKTVRLLIFKPVTGLIQLAIIIVLFMAKGVLALLAFAGKSVLFIVQIILFTPLKKIFLIVWKVLPKGIKKTAEKLYNSGTGLLMRIRTSLKRLLNRKKE
;
A
#
# COMPACT_ATOMS: atom_id res chain seq x y z
N MET A 1 -41.04 2.42 -52.94
CA MET A 1 -40.64 1.44 -51.89
C MET A 1 -41.36 0.13 -52.15
N THR A 2 -40.71 -1.03 -51.99
CA THR A 2 -41.38 -2.33 -52.07
C THR A 2 -41.91 -2.74 -50.69
N LEU A 3 -42.93 -3.59 -50.64
CA LEU A 3 -43.49 -4.10 -49.38
C LEU A 3 -42.42 -4.76 -48.50
N THR A 4 -41.48 -5.49 -49.12
CA THR A 4 -40.33 -6.10 -48.46
C THR A 4 -39.46 -5.07 -47.73
N THR A 5 -39.17 -3.93 -48.36
CA THR A 5 -38.40 -2.86 -47.69
C THR A 5 -39.13 -2.28 -46.49
N GLN A 6 -40.47 -2.19 -46.53
CA GLN A 6 -41.26 -1.72 -45.39
C GLN A 6 -41.18 -2.70 -44.21
N PHE A 7 -41.36 -4.01 -44.44
CA PHE A 7 -41.22 -5.02 -43.39
C PHE A 7 -39.81 -5.07 -42.79
N MET A 8 -38.78 -5.02 -43.64
CA MET A 8 -37.39 -4.95 -43.19
C MET A 8 -37.13 -3.71 -42.34
N THR A 9 -37.69 -2.56 -42.73
CA THR A 9 -37.58 -1.32 -41.95
C THR A 9 -38.25 -1.48 -40.60
N MET A 10 -39.46 -2.04 -40.54
CA MET A 10 -40.18 -2.26 -39.28
C MET A 10 -39.40 -3.19 -38.34
N ALA A 11 -38.89 -4.31 -38.85
CA ALA A 11 -38.07 -5.24 -38.08
C ALA A 11 -36.78 -4.59 -37.57
N ALA A 12 -36.08 -3.82 -38.42
CA ALA A 12 -34.88 -3.10 -38.04
C ALA A 12 -35.14 -2.03 -36.97
N MET A 13 -36.29 -1.35 -37.03
CA MET A 13 -36.67 -0.35 -36.03
C MET A 13 -37.08 -0.99 -34.70
N ILE A 14 -37.78 -2.13 -34.72
CA ILE A 14 -38.04 -2.92 -33.52
C ILE A 14 -36.72 -3.36 -32.87
N ALA A 15 -35.80 -3.93 -33.66
CA ALA A 15 -34.48 -4.33 -33.16
C ALA A 15 -33.71 -3.13 -32.59
N SER A 16 -33.73 -1.98 -33.29
CA SER A 16 -33.09 -0.75 -32.82
C SER A 16 -33.68 -0.25 -31.50
N GLY A 17 -35.01 -0.32 -31.34
CA GLY A 17 -35.70 0.02 -30.09
C GLY A 17 -35.35 -0.94 -28.95
N PHE A 18 -35.19 -2.22 -29.25
CA PHE A 18 -34.73 -3.23 -28.31
C PHE A 18 -33.30 -2.93 -27.82
N PHE A 19 -32.37 -2.69 -28.75
CA PHE A 19 -30.99 -2.33 -28.44
C PHE A 19 -30.89 -1.00 -27.71
N PHE A 20 -31.74 -0.03 -28.07
CA PHE A 20 -31.85 1.23 -27.34
C PHE A 20 -32.17 1.01 -25.86
N GLY A 21 -33.13 0.14 -25.55
CA GLY A 21 -33.46 -0.20 -24.16
C GLY A 21 -32.28 -0.79 -23.39
N ALA A 22 -31.55 -1.71 -24.01
CA ALA A 22 -30.34 -2.31 -23.43
C ALA A 22 -29.22 -1.28 -23.20
N MET A 23 -28.99 -0.40 -24.17
CA MET A 23 -28.01 0.68 -24.07
C MET A 23 -28.39 1.69 -22.99
N LEU A 24 -29.67 2.04 -22.87
CA LEU A 24 -30.17 2.96 -21.85
C LEU A 24 -29.97 2.41 -20.44
N ASP A 25 -30.34 1.15 -20.19
CA ASP A 25 -30.14 0.51 -18.89
C ASP A 25 -28.64 0.42 -18.53
N THR A 26 -27.78 0.11 -19.51
CA THR A 26 -26.33 0.10 -19.33
C THR A 26 -25.81 1.48 -18.98
N TYR A 27 -26.20 2.49 -19.76
CA TYR A 27 -25.84 3.87 -19.54
C TYR A 27 -26.22 4.35 -18.14
N GLN A 28 -27.47 4.09 -17.70
CA GLN A 28 -27.93 4.43 -16.36
C GLN A 28 -27.11 3.73 -15.26
N ARG A 29 -26.74 2.47 -15.45
CA ARG A 29 -25.95 1.69 -14.49
C ARG A 29 -24.52 2.23 -14.34
N PHE A 30 -23.90 2.67 -15.43
CA PHE A 30 -22.55 3.24 -15.40
C PHE A 30 -22.52 4.70 -14.95
N LEU A 31 -23.56 5.49 -15.25
CA LEU A 31 -23.62 6.91 -14.90
C LEU A 31 -23.66 7.14 -13.39
N ASN A 32 -24.28 6.24 -12.61
CA ASN A 32 -24.42 6.32 -11.15
C ASN A 32 -24.74 7.75 -10.67
N ARG A 33 -25.89 8.27 -11.12
CA ARG A 33 -26.37 9.66 -10.93
C ARG A 33 -26.08 10.28 -9.55
N PRO A 34 -26.34 9.63 -8.40
CA PRO A 34 -26.13 10.28 -7.09
C PRO A 34 -24.65 10.49 -6.72
N LYS A 35 -23.70 9.84 -7.40
CA LYS A 35 -22.26 9.95 -7.09
C LYS A 35 -21.51 10.89 -8.04
N ARG A 36 -22.14 11.32 -9.14
CA ARG A 36 -21.48 12.08 -10.21
C ARG A 36 -21.93 13.54 -10.19
N LYS A 37 -21.03 14.47 -10.48
CA LYS A 37 -21.35 15.91 -10.57
C LYS A 37 -22.44 16.14 -11.63
N SER A 38 -23.45 16.96 -11.30
CA SER A 38 -24.61 17.24 -12.16
C SER A 38 -24.23 17.63 -13.60
N TRP A 39 -23.26 18.53 -13.77
CA TRP A 39 -22.76 18.95 -15.08
C TRP A 39 -22.21 17.80 -15.95
N ILE A 40 -21.54 16.83 -15.32
CA ILE A 40 -21.01 15.68 -16.06
C ILE A 40 -22.17 14.77 -16.50
N ALA A 41 -23.18 14.57 -15.65
CA ALA A 41 -24.36 13.80 -16.03
C ALA A 41 -25.11 14.46 -17.19
N PHE A 42 -25.23 15.79 -17.18
CA PHE A 42 -25.86 16.55 -18.25
C PHE A 42 -25.14 16.39 -19.60
N ILE A 43 -23.82 16.55 -19.64
CA ILE A 43 -23.03 16.36 -20.88
C ILE A 43 -23.16 14.93 -21.40
N ASN A 44 -23.09 13.93 -20.50
CA ASN A 44 -23.25 12.54 -20.90
C ASN A 44 -24.67 12.24 -21.40
N ASP A 45 -25.70 12.86 -20.81
CA ASP A 45 -27.09 12.67 -21.26
C ASP A 45 -27.25 13.22 -22.69
N ILE A 46 -26.76 14.43 -22.97
CA ILE A 46 -26.77 15.01 -24.33
C ILE A 46 -26.04 14.10 -25.31
N LEU A 47 -24.83 13.66 -24.95
CA LEU A 47 -24.01 12.82 -25.82
C LEU A 47 -24.66 11.46 -26.08
N PHE A 48 -25.28 10.86 -25.07
CA PHE A 48 -26.01 9.61 -25.20
C PHE A 48 -27.21 9.76 -26.16
N TRP A 49 -28.03 10.79 -25.99
CA TRP A 49 -29.17 11.03 -26.88
C TRP A 49 -28.73 11.34 -28.31
N ALA A 50 -27.65 12.11 -28.50
CA ALA A 50 -27.09 12.40 -29.81
C ALA A 50 -26.59 11.12 -30.52
N VAL A 51 -25.80 10.30 -29.83
CA VAL A 51 -25.30 9.02 -30.37
C VAL A 51 -26.47 8.10 -30.70
N GLN A 52 -27.48 8.02 -29.84
CA GLN A 52 -28.62 7.15 -30.09
C GLN A 52 -29.46 7.61 -31.29
N ALA A 53 -29.73 8.91 -31.40
CA ALA A 53 -30.43 9.47 -32.54
C ALA A 53 -29.68 9.20 -33.85
N LEU A 54 -28.35 9.39 -33.84
CA LEU A 54 -27.49 9.07 -34.99
C LEU A 54 -27.51 7.59 -35.33
N LEU A 55 -27.43 6.69 -34.35
CA LEU A 55 -27.49 5.24 -34.58
C LEU A 55 -28.83 4.82 -35.20
N ILE A 56 -29.95 5.26 -34.62
CA ILE A 56 -31.28 4.92 -35.14
C ILE A 56 -31.45 5.49 -36.56
N PHE A 57 -31.05 6.75 -36.78
CA PHE A 57 -31.11 7.37 -38.09
C PHE A 57 -30.21 6.65 -39.10
N TYR A 58 -29.01 6.22 -38.70
CA TYR A 58 -28.11 5.46 -39.56
C TYR A 58 -28.70 4.11 -39.97
N VAL A 59 -29.29 3.36 -39.02
CA VAL A 59 -30.00 2.11 -39.34
C VAL A 59 -31.18 2.37 -40.28
N LEU A 60 -31.94 3.43 -40.04
CA LEU A 60 -33.04 3.83 -40.90
C LEU A 60 -32.56 4.24 -42.31
N TYR A 61 -31.42 4.92 -42.40
CA TYR A 61 -30.78 5.27 -43.65
C TYR A 61 -30.36 4.04 -44.45
N LEU A 62 -29.77 3.03 -43.79
CA LEU A 62 -29.34 1.81 -44.45
C LEU A 62 -30.51 1.01 -45.04
N VAL A 63 -31.63 0.92 -44.32
CA VAL A 63 -32.76 0.04 -44.72
C VAL A 63 -33.79 0.77 -45.58
N ASN A 64 -33.98 2.07 -45.37
CA ASN A 64 -35.06 2.85 -45.96
C ASN A 64 -34.57 4.14 -46.66
N LYS A 65 -33.26 4.35 -46.79
CA LYS A 65 -32.67 5.62 -47.28
C LYS A 65 -33.06 6.84 -46.43
N GLY A 66 -33.49 6.63 -45.19
CA GLY A 66 -33.76 7.69 -44.23
C GLY A 66 -35.16 8.30 -44.36
N GLU A 67 -36.10 7.62 -45.04
CA GLU A 67 -37.49 8.08 -45.08
C GLU A 67 -38.13 7.95 -43.69
N ILE A 68 -38.47 9.09 -43.10
CA ILE A 68 -39.10 9.13 -41.78
C ILE A 68 -40.62 9.03 -41.99
N ARG A 69 -41.22 7.97 -41.46
CA ARG A 69 -42.68 7.73 -41.48
C ARG A 69 -43.18 7.43 -40.07
N PHE A 70 -44.45 7.72 -39.80
CA PHE A 70 -45.01 7.60 -38.45
C PHE A 70 -44.91 6.19 -37.85
N TYR A 71 -45.13 5.14 -38.66
CA TYR A 71 -45.08 3.75 -38.18
C TYR A 71 -43.67 3.31 -37.71
N ILE A 72 -42.60 4.00 -38.13
CA ILE A 72 -41.24 3.72 -37.67
C ILE A 72 -41.10 4.02 -36.18
N PHE A 73 -41.71 5.11 -35.71
CA PHE A 73 -41.71 5.45 -34.29
C PHE A 73 -42.48 4.42 -33.46
N ILE A 74 -43.61 3.94 -33.98
CA ILE A 74 -44.38 2.85 -33.33
C ILE A 74 -43.54 1.57 -33.24
N ALA A 75 -42.87 1.19 -34.33
CA ALA A 75 -41.98 0.03 -34.37
C ALA A 75 -40.83 0.15 -33.35
N LEU A 76 -40.21 1.34 -33.26
CA LEU A 76 -39.16 1.62 -32.27
C LEU A 76 -39.68 1.52 -30.83
N LEU A 77 -40.82 2.14 -30.54
CA LEU A 77 -41.46 2.08 -29.21
C LEU A 77 -41.87 0.67 -28.84
N CYS A 78 -42.39 -0.10 -29.80
CA CYS A 78 -42.74 -1.50 -29.62
C CYS A 78 -41.51 -2.34 -29.26
N GLY A 79 -40.40 -2.17 -29.99
CA GLY A 79 -39.14 -2.84 -29.67
C GLY A 79 -38.59 -2.49 -28.29
N PHE A 80 -38.65 -1.21 -27.92
CA PHE A 80 -38.26 -0.76 -26.58
C PHE A 80 -39.16 -1.34 -25.49
N ALA A 81 -40.48 -1.35 -25.68
CA ALA A 81 -41.43 -1.93 -24.74
C ALA A 81 -41.23 -3.43 -24.59
N ALA A 82 -40.98 -4.15 -25.69
CA ALA A 82 -40.68 -5.57 -25.68
C ALA A 82 -39.40 -5.87 -24.88
N TYR A 83 -38.34 -5.07 -25.06
CA TYR A 83 -37.14 -5.16 -24.23
C TYR A 83 -37.47 -4.96 -22.75
N GLN A 84 -38.18 -3.87 -22.42
CA GLN A 84 -38.47 -3.48 -21.04
C GLN A 84 -39.30 -4.54 -20.30
N ALA A 85 -40.29 -5.12 -20.97
CA ALA A 85 -41.21 -6.08 -20.37
C ALA A 85 -40.63 -7.50 -20.26
N LEU A 86 -39.93 -7.99 -21.29
CA LEU A 86 -39.48 -9.39 -21.34
C LEU A 86 -38.00 -9.56 -20.95
N PHE A 87 -37.12 -8.67 -21.41
CA PHE A 87 -35.67 -8.93 -21.40
C PHE A 87 -34.89 -8.14 -20.37
N LYS A 88 -35.43 -7.04 -19.85
CA LYS A 88 -34.76 -6.18 -18.87
C LYS A 88 -34.17 -6.95 -17.70
N LYS A 89 -34.95 -7.85 -17.09
CA LYS A 89 -34.48 -8.62 -15.92
C LYS A 89 -33.29 -9.52 -16.25
N ILE A 90 -33.36 -10.22 -17.38
CA ILE A 90 -32.30 -11.12 -17.86
C ILE A 90 -31.04 -10.31 -18.20
N TYR A 91 -31.23 -9.19 -18.91
CA TYR A 91 -30.15 -8.29 -19.31
C TYR A 91 -29.41 -7.72 -18.09
N LEU A 92 -30.13 -7.17 -17.11
CA LEU A 92 -29.54 -6.62 -15.90
C LEU A 92 -28.79 -7.70 -15.09
N TRP A 93 -29.33 -8.91 -15.00
CA TRP A 93 -28.66 -10.03 -14.35
C TRP A 93 -27.34 -10.40 -15.05
N MET A 94 -27.35 -10.47 -16.38
CA MET A 94 -26.15 -10.71 -17.18
C MET A 94 -25.13 -9.57 -17.00
N LEU A 95 -25.59 -8.32 -17.09
CA LEU A 95 -24.76 -7.13 -16.93
C LEU A 95 -24.06 -7.11 -15.56
N GLU A 96 -24.77 -7.45 -14.49
CA GLU A 96 -24.20 -7.56 -13.15
C GLU A 96 -23.14 -8.65 -13.03
N LYS A 97 -23.36 -9.80 -13.68
CA LYS A 97 -22.36 -10.87 -13.75
C LYS A 97 -21.11 -10.41 -14.48
N VAL A 98 -21.24 -9.73 -15.61
CA VAL A 98 -20.11 -9.17 -16.37
C VAL A 98 -19.33 -8.16 -15.51
N ILE A 99 -20.03 -7.23 -14.85
CA ILE A 99 -19.39 -6.24 -13.96
C ILE A 99 -18.67 -6.92 -12.79
N ARG A 100 -19.27 -7.98 -12.21
CA ARG A 100 -18.65 -8.74 -11.13
C ARG A 100 -17.42 -9.51 -11.60
N ALA A 101 -17.49 -10.16 -12.76
CA ALA A 101 -16.38 -10.86 -13.38
C ALA A 101 -15.23 -9.90 -13.69
N GLY A 102 -15.51 -8.74 -14.28
CA GLY A 102 -14.50 -7.71 -14.55
C GLY A 102 -13.81 -7.21 -13.27
N ARG A 103 -14.55 -6.95 -12.20
CA ARG A 103 -13.96 -6.58 -10.90
C ARG A 103 -13.13 -7.71 -10.30
N TRP A 104 -13.57 -8.96 -10.45
CA TRP A 104 -12.83 -10.12 -9.97
C TRP A 104 -11.50 -10.29 -10.71
N LEU A 105 -11.53 -10.20 -12.04
CA LEU A 105 -10.34 -10.20 -12.90
C LEU A 105 -9.39 -9.06 -12.55
N GLY A 106 -9.90 -7.83 -12.38
CA GLY A 106 -9.08 -6.67 -12.01
C GLY A 106 -8.40 -6.84 -10.65
N ARG A 107 -9.09 -7.43 -9.66
CA ARG A 107 -8.48 -7.76 -8.36
C ARG A 107 -7.42 -8.84 -8.46
N ILE A 108 -7.66 -9.87 -9.26
CA ILE A 108 -6.66 -10.93 -9.50
C ILE A 108 -5.44 -10.32 -10.16
N PHE A 109 -5.62 -9.52 -11.21
CA PHE A 109 -4.53 -8.85 -11.89
C PHE A 109 -3.73 -7.95 -10.93
N ALA A 110 -4.41 -7.11 -10.15
CA ALA A 110 -3.75 -6.25 -9.16
C ALA A 110 -3.03 -7.05 -8.07
N LYS A 111 -3.59 -8.19 -7.63
CA LYS A 111 -2.95 -9.09 -6.67
C LYS A 111 -1.71 -9.76 -7.27
N THR A 112 -1.79 -10.21 -8.51
CA THR A 112 -0.67 -10.81 -9.24
C THR A 112 0.45 -9.80 -9.43
N VAL A 113 0.15 -8.59 -9.92
CA VAL A 113 1.14 -7.52 -10.07
C VAL A 113 1.77 -7.16 -8.71
N ARG A 114 0.96 -7.03 -7.65
CA ARG A 114 1.48 -6.73 -6.31
C ARG A 114 2.41 -7.83 -5.78
N LEU A 115 2.02 -9.09 -5.93
CA LEU A 115 2.80 -10.21 -5.43
C LEU A 115 4.06 -10.44 -6.27
N LEU A 116 3.98 -10.26 -7.58
CA LEU A 116 5.08 -10.51 -8.51
C LEU A 116 6.10 -9.38 -8.54
N ILE A 117 5.70 -8.12 -8.34
CA ILE A 117 6.61 -6.97 -8.45
C ILE A 117 6.99 -6.45 -7.06
N PHE A 118 6.02 -6.12 -6.20
CA PHE A 118 6.35 -5.44 -4.94
C PHE A 118 7.08 -6.37 -3.96
N LYS A 119 6.65 -7.62 -3.81
CA LYS A 119 7.31 -8.54 -2.87
C LYS A 119 8.78 -8.80 -3.19
N PRO A 120 9.19 -9.19 -4.41
CA PRO A 120 10.60 -9.43 -4.67
C PRO A 120 11.45 -8.17 -4.57
N VAL A 121 10.94 -7.01 -5.00
CA VAL A 121 11.66 -5.74 -4.86
C VAL A 121 11.92 -5.41 -3.38
N THR A 122 10.91 -5.57 -2.51
CA THR A 122 11.12 -5.36 -1.07
C THR A 122 12.11 -6.36 -0.46
N GLY A 123 12.12 -7.61 -0.93
CA GLY A 123 13.09 -8.62 -0.50
C GLY A 123 14.52 -8.27 -0.90
N LEU A 124 14.73 -7.76 -2.12
CA LEU A 124 16.04 -7.30 -2.59
C LEU A 124 16.56 -6.12 -1.75
N ILE A 125 15.70 -5.16 -1.42
CA ILE A 125 16.08 -4.02 -0.56
C ILE A 125 16.46 -4.50 0.85
N GLN A 126 15.70 -5.43 1.41
CA GLN A 126 16.02 -6.01 2.72
C GLN A 126 17.36 -6.76 2.72
N LEU A 127 17.65 -7.54 1.68
CA LEU A 127 18.94 -8.20 1.51
C LEU A 127 20.09 -7.19 1.42
N ALA A 128 19.92 -6.12 0.65
CA ALA A 128 20.92 -5.06 0.55
C ALA A 128 21.19 -4.39 1.91
N ILE A 129 20.14 -4.07 2.67
CA ILE A 129 20.27 -3.49 4.02
C ILE A 129 21.00 -4.46 4.96
N ILE A 130 20.68 -5.75 4.93
CA ILE A 130 21.34 -6.77 5.75
C ILE A 130 22.84 -6.85 5.40
N ILE A 131 23.19 -6.84 4.12
CA ILE A 131 24.59 -6.86 3.67
C ILE A 131 25.35 -5.62 4.17
N VAL A 132 24.76 -4.42 4.02
CA VAL A 132 25.37 -3.17 4.48
C VAL A 132 25.57 -3.16 6.00
N LEU A 133 24.55 -3.57 6.77
CA LEU A 133 24.64 -3.64 8.23
C LEU A 133 25.68 -4.68 8.68
N PHE A 134 25.80 -5.81 7.97
CA PHE A 134 26.80 -6.82 8.24
C PHE A 134 28.22 -6.29 8.01
N MET A 135 28.44 -5.60 6.88
CA MET A 135 29.73 -4.94 6.59
C MET A 135 30.06 -3.87 7.65
N ALA A 136 29.11 -3.00 7.99
CA ALA A 136 29.34 -1.95 8.98
C ALA A 136 29.72 -2.53 10.35
N LYS A 137 29.02 -3.59 10.79
CA LYS A 137 29.37 -4.31 12.01
C LYS A 137 30.75 -4.97 11.92
N GLY A 138 31.10 -5.53 10.76
CA GLY A 138 32.42 -6.10 10.52
C GLY A 138 33.54 -5.07 10.67
N VAL A 139 33.37 -3.89 10.05
CA VAL A 139 34.34 -2.78 10.17
C VAL A 139 34.46 -2.30 11.61
N LEU A 140 33.33 -2.08 12.30
CA LEU A 140 33.35 -1.66 13.71
C LEU A 140 34.00 -2.71 14.61
N ALA A 141 33.76 -4.01 14.36
CA ALA A 141 34.39 -5.09 15.10
C ALA A 141 35.91 -5.11 14.91
N LEU A 142 36.40 -4.89 13.69
CA LEU A 142 37.84 -4.77 13.40
C LEU A 142 38.45 -3.56 14.12
N LEU A 143 37.77 -2.42 14.10
CA LEU A 143 38.22 -1.19 14.75
C LEU A 143 38.23 -1.34 16.28
N ALA A 144 37.20 -1.96 16.85
CA ALA A 144 37.13 -2.28 18.26
C ALA A 144 38.20 -3.32 18.67
N PHE A 145 38.45 -4.33 17.84
CA PHE A 145 39.51 -5.32 18.07
C PHE A 145 40.91 -4.69 18.02
N ALA A 146 41.16 -3.80 17.07
CA ALA A 146 42.39 -3.04 16.97
C ALA A 146 42.57 -2.11 18.18
N GLY A 147 41.54 -1.33 18.53
CA GLY A 147 41.57 -0.45 19.69
C GLY A 147 41.76 -1.20 21.01
N LYS A 148 41.08 -2.35 21.17
CA LYS A 148 41.26 -3.23 22.35
C LYS A 148 42.66 -3.82 22.40
N SER A 149 43.23 -4.20 21.26
CA SER A 149 44.61 -4.68 21.16
C SER A 149 45.61 -3.60 21.58
N VAL A 150 45.44 -2.36 21.11
CA VAL A 150 46.27 -1.21 21.51
C VAL A 150 46.15 -0.91 23.00
N LEU A 151 44.92 -0.87 23.54
CA LEU A 151 44.70 -0.68 24.97
C LEU A 151 45.33 -1.79 25.81
N PHE A 152 45.28 -3.05 25.34
CA PHE A 152 45.91 -4.16 26.03
C PHE A 152 47.44 -4.00 26.10
N ILE A 153 48.06 -3.55 25.00
CA ILE A 153 49.50 -3.25 24.93
C ILE A 153 49.85 -2.07 25.86
N VAL A 154 49.09 -0.98 25.80
CA VAL A 154 49.30 0.19 26.68
C VAL A 154 49.10 -0.19 28.15
N GLN A 155 48.08 -0.98 28.47
CA GLN A 155 47.81 -1.43 29.83
C GLN A 155 48.95 -2.32 30.34
N ILE A 156 49.49 -3.20 29.52
CA ILE A 156 50.68 -4.00 29.85
C ILE A 156 51.92 -3.14 30.04
N ILE A 157 52.18 -2.18 29.14
CA ILE A 157 53.38 -1.33 29.20
C ILE A 157 53.31 -0.36 30.38
N LEU A 158 52.14 0.17 30.73
CA LEU A 158 52.01 1.18 31.77
C LEU A 158 51.79 0.56 33.17
N PHE A 159 50.88 -0.41 33.32
CA PHE A 159 50.54 -0.95 34.64
C PHE A 159 51.57 -1.97 35.16
N THR A 160 52.26 -2.70 34.29
CA THR A 160 53.22 -3.73 34.73
C THR A 160 54.48 -3.14 35.38
N PRO A 161 55.16 -2.11 34.81
CA PRO A 161 56.28 -1.50 35.51
C PRO A 161 55.81 -0.70 36.72
N LEU A 162 54.65 -0.03 36.65
CA LEU A 162 54.13 0.74 37.77
C LEU A 162 53.82 -0.13 38.99
N LYS A 163 53.25 -1.34 38.80
CA LYS A 163 53.05 -2.30 39.90
C LYS A 163 54.36 -2.81 40.48
N LYS A 164 55.38 -3.08 39.65
CA LYS A 164 56.71 -3.49 40.13
C LYS A 164 57.38 -2.38 40.93
N ILE A 165 57.32 -1.14 40.44
CA ILE A 165 57.85 0.04 41.15
C ILE A 165 57.10 0.25 42.47
N PHE A 166 55.76 0.16 42.48
CA PHE A 166 54.96 0.27 43.69
C PHE A 166 55.29 -0.83 44.72
N LEU A 167 55.50 -2.07 44.28
CA LEU A 167 55.93 -3.18 45.15
C LEU A 167 57.33 -2.95 45.74
N ILE A 168 58.26 -2.42 44.94
CA ILE A 168 59.61 -2.07 45.41
C ILE A 168 59.52 -0.95 46.45
N VAL A 169 58.77 0.12 46.17
CA VAL A 169 58.53 1.23 47.11
C VAL A 169 57.86 0.73 48.38
N TRP A 170 56.86 -0.17 48.30
CA TRP A 170 56.18 -0.76 49.45
C TRP A 170 57.09 -1.65 50.33
N LYS A 171 58.11 -2.26 49.72
CA LYS A 171 59.10 -3.08 50.43
C LYS A 171 60.15 -2.22 51.13
N VAL A 172 60.47 -1.05 50.59
CA VAL A 172 61.48 -0.10 51.12
C VAL A 172 60.88 0.92 52.11
N LEU A 173 59.55 1.07 52.15
CA LEU A 173 58.85 2.02 53.03
C LEU A 173 58.99 1.71 54.53
N PRO A 174 59.45 2.67 55.38
CA PRO A 174 59.59 2.49 56.82
C PRO A 174 58.24 2.31 57.54
N LYS A 175 58.25 1.57 58.66
CA LYS A 175 57.06 1.08 59.39
C LYS A 175 56.04 2.16 59.79
N GLY A 176 56.44 3.43 59.89
CA GLY A 176 55.55 4.56 60.21
C GLY A 176 54.54 4.88 59.11
N ILE A 177 54.92 4.76 57.84
CA ILE A 177 54.05 5.15 56.70
C ILE A 177 53.01 4.05 56.40
N LYS A 178 53.36 2.78 56.64
CA LYS A 178 52.41 1.66 56.56
C LYS A 178 51.22 1.84 57.50
N LYS A 179 51.47 2.34 58.72
CA LYS A 179 50.44 2.63 59.72
C LYS A 179 49.50 3.76 59.29
N THR A 180 50.01 4.80 58.64
CA THR A 180 49.21 5.92 58.12
C THR A 180 48.35 5.48 56.93
N ALA A 181 48.89 4.63 56.05
CA ALA A 181 48.14 4.04 54.95
C ALA A 181 47.00 3.13 55.44
N GLU A 182 47.24 2.33 56.49
CA GLU A 182 46.21 1.51 57.15
C GLU A 182 45.11 2.38 57.78
N LYS A 183 45.50 3.51 58.38
CA LYS A 183 44.56 4.49 58.97
C LYS A 183 43.72 5.19 57.91
N LEU A 184 44.30 5.51 56.74
CA LEU A 184 43.60 6.06 55.58
C LEU A 184 42.65 5.05 54.94
N TYR A 185 43.07 3.79 54.80
CA TYR A 185 42.22 2.71 54.32
C TYR A 185 41.02 2.48 55.24
N ASN A 186 41.24 2.45 56.55
CA ASN A 186 40.18 2.33 57.56
C ASN A 186 39.27 3.57 57.66
N SER A 187 39.76 4.77 57.32
CA SER A 187 38.89 5.96 57.16
C SER A 187 38.07 5.93 55.87
N GLY A 188 38.66 5.44 54.79
CA GLY A 188 37.99 5.31 53.49
C GLY A 188 36.86 4.29 53.48
N THR A 189 37.00 3.17 54.19
CA THR A 189 35.95 2.14 54.32
C THR A 189 34.69 2.66 55.01
N GLY A 190 34.81 3.55 56.00
CA GLY A 190 33.67 4.22 56.63
C GLY A 190 32.91 5.16 55.70
N LEU A 191 33.63 5.91 54.87
CA LEU A 191 33.06 6.80 53.85
C LEU A 191 32.39 6.00 52.72
N LEU A 192 33.02 4.91 52.27
CA LEU A 192 32.46 3.98 51.28
C LEU A 192 31.21 3.27 51.80
N MET A 193 31.16 2.88 53.09
CA MET A 193 29.95 2.32 53.69
C MET A 193 28.80 3.32 53.72
N ARG A 194 29.06 4.60 54.05
CA ARG A 194 28.06 5.68 54.02
C ARG A 194 27.54 5.93 52.61
N ILE A 195 28.42 5.99 51.62
CA ILE A 195 28.03 6.17 50.23
C ILE A 195 27.20 4.97 49.74
N ARG A 196 27.59 3.73 50.09
CA ARG A 196 26.84 2.52 49.76
C ARG A 196 25.45 2.51 50.41
N THR A 197 25.32 2.94 51.66
CA THR A 197 24.01 3.02 52.33
C THR A 197 23.12 4.11 51.73
N SER A 198 23.68 5.27 51.38
CA SER A 198 22.96 6.34 50.68
C SER A 198 22.48 5.92 49.29
N LEU A 199 23.32 5.23 48.51
CA LEU A 199 22.94 4.66 47.21
C LEU A 199 21.84 3.59 47.35
N LYS A 200 21.92 2.73 48.37
CA LYS A 200 20.91 1.70 48.63
C LYS A 200 19.55 2.30 49.01
N ARG A 201 19.54 3.40 49.77
CA ARG A 201 18.32 4.17 50.10
C ARG A 201 17.71 4.84 48.86
N LEU A 202 18.53 5.42 47.99
CA LEU A 202 18.07 6.02 46.74
C LEU A 202 17.51 4.98 45.76
N LEU A 203 18.10 3.78 45.69
CA LEU A 203 17.61 2.66 44.89
C LEU A 203 16.25 2.12 45.39
N ASN A 204 16.02 2.07 46.71
CA ASN A 204 14.73 1.63 47.26
C ASN A 204 13.62 2.68 47.06
N ARG A 205 13.94 3.99 47.11
CA ARG A 205 12.98 5.07 46.83
C ARG A 205 12.49 5.13 45.39
N LYS A 206 13.21 4.49 44.46
CA LYS A 206 12.88 4.47 43.04
C LYS A 206 12.10 3.20 42.63
N LYS A 207 11.76 2.34 43.60
CA LYS A 207 11.11 1.04 43.42
C LYS A 207 9.67 1.00 43.98
N GLU A 208 9.20 2.10 44.56
CA GLU A 208 7.78 2.45 44.82
C GLU A 208 7.29 3.40 43.72
#